data_AF-A0AA41U1T9-F1
#
_entry.id   AF-A0AA41U1T9-F1
#
_cell.length_a   1.000
_cell.length_b   1.000
_cell.length_c   1.000
_cell.angle_alpha   90.00
_cell.angle_beta   90.00
_cell.angle_gamma   90.00
#
_symmetry.space_group_name_H-M   'P 1'
#
loop_
_entity.id
_entity.type
_entity.pdbx_description
1 polymer ?
#
loop_
_entity_poly.entity_id
_entity_poly.type
_entity_poly.pdbx_seq_one_letter_code
_entity_poly.pdbx_strand_id
1 'polypeptide(L)' 'MRIGRTISLLLVLFGVWTWILWPNFLKNIWRDDRSWNDGPTAFFLVHLALTVVSFAAGNAIGWLGVKGLRAARQGGPNPA' A
#
# COMPACT_ATOMS: atom_id res chain seq x y z
N MET A 1 -14.84 -20.94 -2.29
CA MET A 1 -15.21 -19.64 -1.69
C MET A 1 -15.05 -18.56 -2.74
N ARG A 2 -16.15 -17.93 -3.21
CA ARG A 2 -16.05 -16.79 -4.13
C ARG A 2 -15.62 -15.58 -3.30
N ILE A 3 -14.50 -14.95 -3.66
CA ILE A 3 -14.16 -13.63 -3.13
C ILE A 3 -15.33 -12.72 -3.48
N GLY A 4 -16.13 -12.40 -2.47
CA GLY A 4 -17.33 -11.58 -2.64
C GLY A 4 -16.93 -10.22 -3.19
N ARG A 5 -17.80 -9.64 -4.02
CA ARG A 5 -17.62 -8.31 -4.63
C ARG A 5 -17.18 -7.25 -3.59
N THR A 6 -17.64 -7.39 -2.35
CA THR A 6 -17.22 -6.63 -1.16
C THR A 6 -15.74 -6.76 -0.82
N ILE A 7 -15.19 -7.99 -0.79
CA ILE A 7 -13.77 -8.23 -0.48
C ILE A 7 -12.88 -7.62 -1.56
N SER A 8 -13.26 -7.73 -2.84
CA SER A 8 -12.51 -7.11 -3.92
C SER A 8 -12.52 -5.57 -3.83
N LEU A 9 -13.63 -4.97 -3.40
CA LEU A 9 -13.74 -3.52 -3.14
C LEU A 9 -12.88 -3.10 -1.95
N LEU A 10 -12.89 -3.89 -0.87
CA LEU A 10 -12.05 -3.65 0.30
C LEU A 10 -10.56 -3.70 -0.05
N LEU A 11 -10.13 -4.65 -0.90
CA LEU A 11 -8.73 -4.73 -1.35
C LEU A 11 -8.31 -3.49 -2.16
N VAL A 12 -9.17 -2.99 -3.05
CA VAL A 12 -8.89 -1.78 -3.84
C VAL A 12 -8.86 -0.54 -2.93
N LEU A 13 -9.86 -0.38 -2.07
CA LEU A 13 -9.91 0.72 -1.09
C LEU A 13 -8.70 0.68 -0.16
N PHE A 14 -8.28 -0.50 0.29
CA PHE A 14 -7.09 -0.67 1.13
C PHE A 14 -5.81 -0.25 0.41
N GLY A 15 -5.67 -0.60 -0.87
CA GLY A 15 -4.54 -0.15 -1.70
C GLY A 15 -4.49 1.37 -1.86
N VAL A 16 -5.63 1.99 -2.19
CA VAL A 16 -5.73 3.46 -2.31
C VAL A 16 -5.49 4.14 -0.96
N TRP A 17 -6.07 3.61 0.13
CA TRP A 17 -5.87 4.10 1.48
C TRP A 17 -4.41 4.06 1.90
N THR A 18 -3.72 2.95 1.62
CA THR A 18 -2.27 2.80 1.83
C THR A 18 -1.49 3.91 1.11
N TRP A 19 -1.89 4.23 -0.13
CA TRP A 19 -1.27 5.28 -0.92
C TRP A 19 -1.48 6.69 -0.39
N ILE A 20 -2.57 6.92 0.34
CA ILE A 20 -2.83 8.21 0.99
C ILE A 20 -2.14 8.26 2.35
N LEU A 21 -2.20 7.18 3.13
CA LEU A 21 -1.72 7.12 4.51
C LEU A 21 -0.20 7.30 4.62
N TRP A 22 0.58 6.54 3.86
CA TRP A 22 2.04 6.52 4.02
C TRP A 22 2.73 7.84 3.64
N PRO A 23 2.40 8.51 2.52
CA PRO A 23 2.99 9.81 2.22
C PRO A 23 2.62 10.89 3.24
N ASN A 24 1.37 10.90 3.73
CA ASN A 24 0.96 11.85 4.77
C ASN A 24 1.65 11.58 6.10
N PHE A 25 1.78 10.30 6.49
CA PHE A 25 2.54 9.91 7.67
C PHE A 25 4.00 10.36 7.58
N LEU A 26 4.68 10.08 6.47
CA LEU A 26 6.07 10.50 6.27
C LEU A 26 6.23 12.02 6.29
N LYS A 27 5.28 12.76 5.70
CA LYS A 27 5.25 14.22 5.72
C LYS A 27 5.11 14.78 7.14
N ASN A 28 4.31 14.13 7.98
CA ASN A 28 4.15 14.52 9.37
C ASN A 28 5.41 14.22 10.19
N ILE A 29 6.01 13.04 10.00
CA ILE A 29 7.28 12.69 10.65
C ILE A 29 8.38 13.66 10.23
N TRP A 30 8.51 13.95 8.93
CA TRP A 30 9.50 14.92 8.44
C TRP A 30 9.38 16.30 9.11
N ARG A 31 8.17 16.71 9.50
CA ARG A 31 7.91 18.00 10.16
C ARG A 31 8.00 17.96 11.68
N ASP A 32 8.21 16.79 12.27
CA ASP A 32 8.38 16.64 13.71
C ASP A 32 9.78 17.11 14.11
N ASP A 33 9.88 17.95 15.14
CA ASP A 33 11.17 18.46 15.62
C ASP A 33 12.13 17.34 16.04
N ARG A 34 11.60 16.18 16.47
CA ARG A 34 12.42 15.01 16.84
C ARG A 34 13.10 14.34 15.65
N SER A 35 12.68 14.64 14.43
CA SER A 35 13.28 14.06 13.22
C SER A 35 14.64 14.64 12.87
N TRP A 36 14.98 15.81 13.41
CA TRP A 36 16.19 16.55 13.05
C TRP A 36 16.95 17.00 14.29
N ASN A 37 18.25 16.66 14.35
CA ASN A 37 19.18 17.18 15.34
C ASN A 37 20.59 17.11 14.75
N ASP A 38 21.06 18.21 14.15
CA ASP A 38 22.29 18.28 13.33
C ASP A 38 22.36 17.25 12.17
N GLY A 39 21.21 16.70 11.80
CA GLY A 39 21.07 15.60 10.84
C GLY A 39 19.83 14.74 11.09
N PRO A 40 19.57 13.72 10.27
CA PRO A 40 18.46 12.80 10.47
C PRO A 40 18.67 11.98 11.74
N THR A 41 17.70 12.03 12.64
CA THR A 41 17.75 11.26 13.89
C THR A 41 17.35 9.80 13.66
N ALA A 42 17.65 8.94 14.64
CA ALA A 42 17.15 7.56 14.65
C ALA A 42 15.60 7.52 14.59
N PHE A 43 14.92 8.48 15.21
CA PHE A 43 13.46 8.61 15.13
C PHE A 43 13.03 8.77 13.66
N PHE A 44 13.64 9.69 12.90
CA PHE A 44 13.33 9.84 11.49
C PHE A 44 13.65 8.57 10.68
N LEU A 45 14.85 8.02 10.85
CA LEU A 45 15.34 6.90 10.05
C LEU A 45 14.49 5.63 10.24
N VAL A 46 14.09 5.32 11.47
CA VAL A 46 13.22 4.16 11.75
C VAL A 46 11.87 4.35 11.08
N HIS A 47 11.25 5.53 11.20
CA HIS A 47 9.96 5.81 10.58
C HIS A 47 10.03 5.84 9.05
N LEU A 48 11.14 6.33 8.48
CA LEU A 48 11.38 6.28 7.05
C LEU A 48 11.48 4.82 6.58
N ALA A 49 12.27 3.98 7.26
CA ALA A 49 12.38 2.56 6.93
C ALA A 49 11.04 1.84 7.03
N LEU A 50 10.29 2.06 8.11
CA LEU A 50 8.94 1.52 8.30
C LEU A 50 7.99 1.95 7.19
N THR A 51 8.04 3.23 6.80
CA THR A 51 7.24 3.76 5.70
C THR A 51 7.59 3.07 4.38
N VAL A 52 8.87 2.98 4.03
CA VAL A 52 9.31 2.39 2.75
C VAL A 52 8.94 0.92 2.66
N VAL A 53 9.25 0.14 3.70
CA VAL A 53 8.96 -1.31 3.72
C VAL A 53 7.46 -1.55 3.66
N SER A 54 6.67 -0.81 4.43
CA SER A 54 5.22 -0.99 4.49
C SER A 54 4.53 -0.52 3.20
N PHE A 55 4.99 0.59 2.62
CA PHE A 55 4.50 1.08 1.34
C PHE A 55 4.84 0.11 0.20
N ALA A 56 6.03 -0.47 0.20
CA ALA A 56 6.42 -1.50 -0.77
C ALA A 56 5.55 -2.76 -0.63
N ALA A 57 5.32 -3.25 0.60
CA ALA A 57 4.45 -4.39 0.86
C ALA A 57 3.01 -4.12 0.37
N GLY A 58 2.47 -2.94 0.64
CA GLY A 58 1.15 -2.52 0.16
C GLY A 58 1.06 -2.47 -1.37
N ASN A 59 2.12 -1.98 -2.04
CA ASN A 59 2.21 -1.98 -3.50
C ASN A 59 2.27 -3.40 -4.09
N ALA A 60 3.04 -4.30 -3.47
CA ALA A 60 3.12 -5.69 -3.90
C ALA A 60 1.76 -6.39 -3.82
N ILE A 61 1.02 -6.20 -2.72
CA ILE A 61 -0.34 -6.73 -2.54
C ILE A 61 -1.29 -6.12 -3.57
N GLY A 62 -1.25 -4.80 -3.78
CA GLY A 62 -2.07 -4.11 -4.77
C GLY A 62 -1.82 -4.63 -6.20
N TRP A 63 -0.54 -4.84 -6.54
CA TRP A 63 -0.13 -5.37 -7.84
C TRP A 63 -0.61 -6.81 -8.06
N LEU A 64 -0.48 -7.68 -7.04
CA LEU A 64 -1.03 -9.03 -7.08
C LEU A 64 -2.56 -9.03 -7.22
N GLY A 65 -3.26 -8.11 -6.55
CA GLY A 65 -4.70 -7.92 -6.70
C GLY A 65 -5.09 -7.55 -8.14
N VAL A 66 -4.39 -6.60 -8.76
CA VAL A 66 -4.60 -6.22 -10.17
C VAL A 66 -4.33 -7.39 -11.11
N LYS A 67 -3.26 -8.16 -10.87
CA LYS A 67 -2.91 -9.33 -11.68
C LYS A 67 -3.98 -10.43 -11.56
N GLY A 68 -4.48 -10.70 -10.36
CA GLY A 68 -5.59 -11.63 -10.12
C GLY A 68 -6.89 -11.20 -10.80
N LEU A 69 -7.23 -9.89 -10.74
CA LEU A 69 -8.38 -9.31 -11.45
C LEU A 69 -8.26 -9.43 -12.98
N ARG A 70 -7.05 -9.24 -13.54
CA ARG A 70 -6.80 -9.40 -14.98
C ARG A 70 -6.88 -10.86 -15.43
N ALA A 71 -6.33 -11.80 -14.67
CA ALA A 71 -6.43 -13.23 -14.96
C ALA A 71 -7.89 -13.73 -14.89
N ALA A 72 -8.66 -13.28 -13.90
CA ALA A 72 -10.09 -13.60 -13.77
C ALA A 72 -10.94 -13.05 -14.94
N ARG A 73 -10.50 -11.96 -15.59
CA ARG A 73 -11.15 -11.43 -16.81
C ARG A 73 -10.79 -12.18 -18.09
N GLN A 74 -9.63 -12.84 -18.14
CA GLN A 74 -9.19 -13.64 -19.29
C GLN A 74 -9.80 -15.05 -19.30
N GLY A 75 -10.23 -15.56 -18.14
CA GLY A 75 -11.02 -16.79 -18.00
C GLY A 75 -12.53 -16.59 -18.16
N GLY A 76 -12.97 -15.60 -18.95
CA GLY A 76 -14.39 -15.46 -19.32
C GLY A 76 -14.85 -16.69 -20.13
N PRO A 77 -16.11 -17.13 -19.97
CA PRO A 77 -16.57 -18.42 -20.48
C PRO A 77 -16.31 -18.57 -21.99
N ASN A 78 -15.63 -19.64 -22.36
CA ASN A 78 -15.53 -20.11 -23.74
C ASN A 78 -16.95 -20.53 -24.18
N PRO A 79 -17.60 -19.87 -25.16
CA PRO A 79 -18.80 -20.40 -25.76
C PRO A 79 -18.41 -21.54 -26.71
N ALA A 80 -18.42 -22.77 -26.20
CA ALA A 80 -18.38 -23.99 -27.00
C ALA A 80 -19.58 -24.86 -26.62
#